data_AF-A0A4D8RD24-F1
#
_entry.id   AF-A0A4D8RD24-F1
#
_cell.length_a   1.000
_cell.length_b   1.000
_cell.length_c   1.000
_cell.angle_alpha   90.00
_cell.angle_beta   90.00
_cell.angle_gamma   90.00
#
_symmetry.space_group_name_H-M   'P 1'
#
loop_
_entity.id
_entity.type
_entity.pdbx_description
1 polymer ?
#
loop_
_entity_poly.entity_id
_entity_poly.type
_entity_poly.pdbx_seq_one_letter_code
_entity_poly.pdbx_strand_id
1 'polypeptide(L)'
;MLTPIAPPDFDVDIDLLYATPDNLTGVPIYRHPHCLLHPDAAAALRAAIRLARGIGCRLRLYDAFRPVEAQWALWRALPDPSYIADPSGGSTHSRGIAVDLTLSDGNGRPLDMGTGFDDMTEQSHHGRTDLTVEQQRNRAALLGVMTAAGWRHYSFEWWHYQLPDEQRYPLLTDAALGGLMMGGGLMMGAA
;
A
#
# COMPACT_ATOMS: atom_id res chain seq x y z
N MET A 1 10.10 7.38 -14.13
CA MET A 1 10.61 7.74 -12.79
C MET A 1 9.43 7.74 -11.83
N LEU A 2 9.57 7.18 -10.63
CA LEU A 2 8.50 7.21 -9.63
C LEU A 2 8.31 8.63 -9.09
N THR A 3 7.10 8.92 -8.65
CA THR A 3 6.67 10.21 -8.09
C THR A 3 6.67 10.11 -6.56
N PRO A 4 7.41 10.97 -5.85
CA PRO A 4 7.29 11.08 -4.41
C PRO A 4 5.90 11.55 -3.99
N ILE A 5 5.33 10.88 -3.00
CA ILE A 5 4.05 11.22 -2.40
C ILE A 5 4.34 11.85 -1.04
N ALA A 6 4.08 13.14 -0.93
CA ALA A 6 4.25 13.89 0.31
C ALA A 6 3.45 15.22 0.27
N PRO A 7 3.10 15.79 1.42
CA PRO A 7 2.61 17.17 1.50
C PRO A 7 3.67 18.18 1.01
N PRO A 8 3.26 19.34 0.46
CA PRO A 8 1.88 19.79 0.22
C PRO A 8 1.28 19.25 -1.09
N ASP A 9 2.09 18.63 -1.95
CA ASP A 9 1.64 18.17 -3.26
C ASP A 9 0.57 17.08 -3.15
N PHE A 10 0.63 16.26 -2.10
CA PHE A 10 -0.35 15.26 -1.74
C PHE A 10 -0.79 15.47 -0.30
N ASP A 11 -2.05 15.85 -0.12
CA ASP A 11 -2.70 16.04 1.17
C ASP A 11 -3.11 14.68 1.78
N VAL A 12 -2.11 13.95 2.29
CA VAL A 12 -2.23 12.59 2.83
C VAL A 12 -1.43 12.45 4.12
N ASP A 13 -1.85 11.54 5.00
CA ASP A 13 -1.01 11.01 6.08
C ASP A 13 -0.19 9.82 5.54
N ILE A 14 1.02 9.63 6.05
CA ILE A 14 1.95 8.58 5.61
C ILE A 14 2.51 7.88 6.84
N ASP A 15 2.11 6.63 7.03
CA ASP A 15 2.54 5.76 8.11
C ASP A 15 3.12 4.47 7.47
N LEU A 16 4.26 4.54 6.78
CA LEU A 16 4.82 3.38 6.05
C LEU A 16 5.19 2.23 7.01
N LEU A 17 4.25 1.31 7.25
CA LEU A 17 4.29 0.35 8.37
C LEU A 17 5.38 -0.71 8.22
N TYR A 18 5.77 -1.06 6.99
CA TYR A 18 6.92 -1.95 6.77
C TYR A 18 8.28 -1.31 7.11
N ALA A 19 8.34 -0.05 7.54
CA ALA A 19 9.54 0.54 8.14
C ALA A 19 9.61 0.41 9.67
N THR A 20 8.56 -0.13 10.30
CA THR A 20 8.47 -0.36 11.75
C THR A 20 8.22 -1.85 12.02
N PRO A 21 8.32 -2.35 13.27
CA PRO A 21 7.89 -3.70 13.62
C PRO A 21 6.36 -3.88 13.62
N ASP A 22 5.58 -2.82 13.40
CA ASP A 22 4.10 -2.86 13.40
C ASP A 22 3.55 -3.31 12.04
N ASN A 23 4.04 -4.46 11.58
CA ASN A 23 3.62 -5.13 10.35
C ASN A 23 3.54 -6.65 10.58
N LEU A 24 3.00 -7.40 9.62
CA LEU A 24 2.74 -8.84 9.80
C LEU A 24 3.99 -9.67 10.19
N THR A 25 5.19 -9.21 9.86
CA THR A 25 6.45 -9.93 10.13
C THR A 25 7.04 -9.64 11.50
N GLY A 26 6.57 -8.59 12.18
CA GLY A 26 7.12 -8.13 13.46
C GLY A 26 8.53 -7.50 13.37
N VAL A 27 9.07 -7.31 12.17
CA VAL A 27 10.40 -6.72 11.94
C VAL A 27 10.35 -5.64 10.85
N PRO A 28 11.13 -4.55 10.96
CA PRO A 28 11.26 -3.57 9.88
C PRO A 28 11.83 -4.20 8.61
N ILE A 29 11.19 -3.94 7.47
CA ILE A 29 11.61 -4.36 6.13
C ILE A 29 12.33 -3.22 5.42
N TYR A 30 11.74 -2.02 5.40
CA TYR A 30 12.34 -0.84 4.78
C TYR A 30 13.41 -0.25 5.70
N ARG A 31 14.58 0.09 5.12
CA ARG A 31 15.59 0.88 5.84
C ARG A 31 15.29 2.37 5.77
N HIS A 32 14.83 2.83 4.61
CA HIS A 32 14.47 4.22 4.36
C HIS A 32 13.04 4.29 3.80
N PRO A 33 12.05 4.75 4.60
CA PRO A 33 10.66 4.81 4.19
C PRO A 33 10.43 5.94 3.17
N HIS A 34 10.38 5.59 1.88
CA HIS A 34 10.00 6.51 0.81
C HIS A 34 8.64 6.12 0.23
N CYS A 35 7.65 7.01 0.36
CA CYS A 35 6.34 6.81 -0.25
C CYS A 35 6.42 7.25 -1.72
N LEU A 36 6.49 6.27 -2.62
CA LEU A 36 6.64 6.50 -4.06
C LEU A 36 5.50 5.81 -4.81
N LEU A 37 5.06 6.39 -5.92
CA LEU A 37 4.10 5.78 -6.85
C LEU A 37 4.49 6.02 -8.31
N HIS A 38 4.05 5.14 -9.21
CA HIS A 38 4.08 5.39 -10.64
C HIS A 38 3.28 6.68 -10.95
N PRO A 39 3.69 7.51 -11.94
CA PRO A 39 2.97 8.75 -12.27
C PRO A 39 1.46 8.59 -12.49
N ASP A 40 1.04 7.51 -13.16
CA ASP A 40 -0.39 7.23 -13.36
C ASP A 40 -1.12 6.95 -12.04
N ALA A 41 -0.48 6.19 -11.13
CA ALA A 41 -1.01 5.90 -9.80
C ALA A 41 -1.03 7.17 -8.93
N ALA A 42 -0.02 8.03 -9.05
CA ALA A 42 0.01 9.33 -8.39
C ALA A 42 -1.13 10.24 -8.89
N ALA A 43 -1.44 10.24 -10.19
CA ALA A 43 -2.57 10.98 -10.74
C ALA A 43 -3.92 10.45 -10.22
N ALA A 44 -4.09 9.13 -10.15
CA ALA A 44 -5.27 8.50 -9.56
C ALA A 44 -5.38 8.80 -8.05
N LEU A 45 -4.26 8.83 -7.32
CA LEU A 45 -4.23 9.20 -5.90
C LEU A 45 -4.70 10.65 -5.71
N ARG A 46 -4.31 11.59 -6.59
CA ARG A 46 -4.81 12.98 -6.55
C ARG A 46 -6.33 13.05 -6.73
N ALA A 47 -6.92 12.18 -7.55
CA ALA A 47 -8.37 12.08 -7.66
C ALA A 47 -8.99 11.55 -6.36
N ALA A 48 -8.44 10.48 -5.79
CA ALA A 48 -8.90 9.90 -4.53
C ALA A 48 -8.83 10.91 -3.35
N ILE A 49 -7.76 11.69 -3.24
CA ILE A 49 -7.61 12.75 -2.22
C ILE A 49 -8.75 13.76 -2.33
N ARG A 50 -9.09 14.21 -3.54
CA ARG A 50 -10.20 15.17 -3.75
C ARG A 50 -11.55 14.58 -3.36
N LEU A 51 -11.79 13.31 -3.67
CA LEU A 51 -13.03 12.61 -3.33
C LEU A 51 -13.15 12.37 -1.81
N ALA A 52 -12.07 11.90 -1.16
CA ALA A 52 -12.03 11.73 0.29
C ALA A 52 -12.32 13.06 1.01
N ARG A 53 -11.71 14.16 0.56
CA ARG A 53 -11.98 15.50 1.10
C ARG A 53 -13.44 15.90 0.94
N GLY A 54 -14.07 15.55 -0.19
CA GLY A 54 -15.49 15.83 -0.45
C GLY A 54 -16.44 15.17 0.55
N ILE A 55 -16.02 14.09 1.21
CA ILE A 55 -16.76 13.42 2.28
C ILE A 55 -16.21 13.72 3.69
N GLY A 56 -15.38 14.76 3.83
CA GLY A 56 -14.80 15.18 5.11
C GLY A 56 -13.71 14.27 5.65
N CYS A 57 -13.11 13.43 4.79
CA CYS A 57 -12.05 12.50 5.15
C CYS A 57 -10.71 12.88 4.50
N ARG A 58 -9.62 12.30 5.01
CA ARG A 58 -8.28 12.33 4.41
C ARG A 58 -7.78 10.91 4.18
N LEU A 59 -6.84 10.72 3.25
CA LEU A 59 -6.22 9.40 3.03
C LEU A 59 -4.99 9.23 3.91
N ARG A 60 -4.81 8.02 4.43
CA ARG A 60 -3.62 7.60 5.18
C ARG A 60 -3.02 6.36 4.56
N LEU A 61 -1.77 6.46 4.12
CA LEU A 61 -1.06 5.41 3.39
C LEU A 61 -0.21 4.59 4.35
N TYR A 62 -0.36 3.27 4.28
CA TYR A 62 0.39 2.27 5.03
C TYR A 62 1.49 1.62 4.21
N ASP A 63 1.27 1.47 2.90
CA ASP A 63 2.31 1.07 1.95
C ASP A 63 2.05 1.64 0.55
N ALA A 64 3.10 1.71 -0.26
CA ALA A 64 3.03 2.19 -1.63
C ALA A 64 4.02 1.37 -2.50
N PHE A 65 4.90 2.00 -3.25
CA PHE A 65 5.94 1.28 -3.96
C PHE A 65 6.80 0.42 -2.99
N ARG A 66 6.82 -0.88 -3.27
CA ARG A 66 7.64 -1.88 -2.57
C ARG A 66 8.60 -2.53 -3.57
N PRO A 67 9.91 -2.23 -3.56
CA PRO A 67 10.82 -2.82 -4.52
C PRO A 67 10.86 -4.34 -4.42
N VAL A 68 11.22 -5.03 -5.51
CA VAL A 68 11.28 -6.51 -5.55
C VAL A 68 12.10 -7.09 -4.39
N GLU A 69 13.20 -6.43 -4.02
CA GLU A 69 14.06 -6.82 -2.89
C GLU A 69 13.31 -6.80 -1.55
N ALA A 70 12.42 -5.82 -1.34
CA ALA A 70 11.60 -5.75 -0.13
C ALA A 70 10.52 -6.85 -0.11
N GLN A 71 9.93 -7.18 -1.27
CA GLN A 71 9.00 -8.32 -1.36
C GLN A 71 9.70 -9.64 -1.00
N TRP A 72 10.94 -9.85 -1.45
CA TRP A 72 11.75 -10.99 -1.03
C TRP A 72 12.11 -10.95 0.46
N ALA A 73 12.38 -9.78 1.03
CA ALA A 73 12.65 -9.63 2.45
C ALA A 73 11.43 -9.99 3.30
N LEU A 74 10.23 -9.54 2.91
CA LEU A 74 8.96 -9.95 3.52
C LEU A 74 8.77 -11.47 3.49
N TRP A 75 8.90 -12.08 2.31
CA TRP A 75 8.78 -13.54 2.16
C TRP A 75 9.78 -14.31 3.02
N ARG A 76 11.03 -13.82 3.15
CA ARG A 76 12.03 -14.46 4.01
C ARG A 76 11.71 -14.34 5.50
N ALA A 77 11.08 -13.23 5.91
CA ALA A 77 10.69 -13.00 7.28
C ALA A 77 9.45 -13.84 7.67
N LEU A 78 8.50 -14.02 6.77
CA LEU A 78 7.37 -14.94 6.94
C LEU A 78 7.02 -15.66 5.62
N PRO A 79 7.59 -16.86 5.34
CA PRO A 79 7.35 -17.59 4.10
C PRO A 79 6.02 -18.36 4.12
N ASP A 80 4.91 -17.63 4.25
CA ASP A 80 3.55 -18.20 4.23
C ASP A 80 2.77 -17.68 3.02
N PRO A 81 2.52 -18.52 1.99
CA PRO A 81 1.78 -18.12 0.79
C PRO A 81 0.30 -17.79 1.06
N SER A 82 -0.21 -18.09 2.27
CA SER A 82 -1.54 -17.66 2.69
C SER A 82 -1.59 -16.17 2.98
N TYR A 83 -0.44 -15.56 3.28
CA TYR A 83 -0.32 -14.19 3.80
C TYR A 83 0.56 -13.29 2.95
N ILE A 84 1.58 -13.85 2.31
CA ILE A 84 2.53 -13.10 1.49
C ILE A 84 2.51 -13.66 0.07
N ALA A 85 2.27 -12.79 -0.92
CA ALA A 85 2.34 -13.19 -2.31
C ALA A 85 3.74 -13.73 -2.67
N ASP A 86 3.78 -14.86 -3.39
CA ASP A 86 5.02 -15.45 -3.89
C ASP A 86 5.79 -14.40 -4.73
N PRO A 87 7.00 -14.01 -4.30
CA PRO A 87 7.77 -12.97 -4.98
C PRO A 87 8.10 -13.28 -6.45
N SER A 88 8.08 -14.57 -6.86
CA SER A 88 8.38 -14.99 -8.23
C SER A 88 7.33 -14.54 -9.25
N GLY A 89 6.08 -14.36 -8.83
CA GLY A 89 5.00 -13.80 -9.67
C GLY A 89 5.08 -12.28 -9.85
N GLY A 90 5.90 -11.62 -9.02
CA GLY A 90 5.94 -10.17 -8.89
C GLY A 90 4.78 -9.61 -8.07
N SER A 91 4.90 -8.35 -7.65
CA SER A 91 3.89 -7.63 -6.87
C SER A 91 3.48 -6.34 -7.58
N THR A 92 2.20 -5.97 -7.48
CA THR A 92 1.67 -4.69 -7.97
C THR A 92 2.29 -3.50 -7.23
N HIS A 93 2.69 -3.68 -5.96
CA HIS A 93 3.51 -2.73 -5.24
C HIS A 93 4.89 -2.57 -5.88
N SER A 94 5.52 -3.66 -6.34
CA SER A 94 6.80 -3.61 -7.05
C SER A 94 6.72 -3.03 -8.45
N ARG A 95 5.52 -2.76 -8.96
CA ARG A 95 5.28 -1.99 -10.18
C ARG A 95 5.00 -0.50 -9.89
N GLY A 96 4.87 -0.13 -8.61
CA GLY A 96 4.54 1.23 -8.16
C GLY A 96 3.09 1.63 -8.43
N ILE A 97 2.21 0.68 -8.72
CA ILE A 97 0.80 0.93 -9.08
C ILE A 97 -0.20 0.42 -8.05
N ALA A 98 0.28 0.00 -6.87
CA ALA A 98 -0.54 -0.37 -5.74
C ALA A 98 -0.26 0.54 -4.54
N VAL A 99 -1.26 0.63 -3.66
CA VAL A 99 -1.23 1.38 -2.42
C VAL A 99 -2.09 0.66 -1.39
N ASP A 100 -1.59 0.61 -0.15
CA ASP A 100 -2.35 0.15 1.00
C ASP A 100 -2.71 1.36 1.84
N LEU A 101 -4.00 1.56 2.13
CA LEU A 101 -4.45 2.77 2.81
C LEU A 101 -5.78 2.64 3.53
N THR A 102 -6.06 3.65 4.36
CA THR A 102 -7.37 3.86 4.99
C THR A 102 -7.84 5.31 4.83
N LEU A 103 -9.08 5.56 5.25
CA LEU A 103 -9.61 6.89 5.48
C LEU A 103 -9.32 7.34 6.91
N SER A 104 -9.11 8.64 7.10
CA SER A 104 -9.05 9.29 8.41
C SER A 104 -10.11 10.38 8.51
N ASP A 105 -10.63 10.59 9.72
CA ASP A 105 -11.59 11.66 10.03
C ASP A 105 -10.93 13.06 10.01
N GLY A 106 -11.74 14.10 10.24
CA GLY A 106 -11.26 15.49 10.29
C GLY A 106 -10.25 15.80 11.41
N ASN A 107 -10.06 14.90 12.37
CA ASN A 107 -9.05 15.00 13.43
C ASN A 107 -7.80 14.17 13.10
N GLY A 108 -7.72 13.55 11.91
CA GLY A 108 -6.63 12.66 11.53
C GLY A 108 -6.66 11.31 12.24
N ARG A 109 -7.82 10.86 12.74
CA ARG A 109 -7.96 9.52 13.30
C ARG A 109 -8.36 8.55 12.19
N PRO A 110 -7.64 7.43 11.99
CA PRO A 110 -8.07 6.37 11.08
C PRO A 110 -9.50 5.91 11.40
N LEU A 111 -10.32 5.74 10.37
CA LEU A 111 -11.65 5.15 10.54
C LEU A 111 -11.51 3.67 10.92
N ASP A 112 -12.40 3.20 11.79
CA ASP A 112 -12.43 1.80 12.18
C ASP A 112 -12.93 0.93 11.01
N MET A 113 -12.05 0.07 10.51
CA MET A 113 -12.33 -0.86 9.43
C MET A 113 -12.65 -2.27 9.93
N GLY A 114 -12.70 -2.49 11.25
CA GLY A 114 -13.03 -3.77 11.89
C GLY A 114 -11.86 -4.73 12.08
N THR A 115 -10.78 -4.55 11.34
CA THR A 115 -9.50 -5.22 11.56
C THR A 115 -8.36 -4.22 11.38
N GLY A 116 -7.18 -4.57 11.87
CA GLY A 116 -5.95 -3.83 11.57
C GLY A 116 -5.51 -3.99 10.11
N PHE A 117 -4.56 -3.14 9.68
CA PHE A 117 -3.74 -3.42 8.51
C PHE A 117 -2.97 -4.73 8.73
N ASP A 118 -2.68 -5.48 7.65
CA ASP A 118 -1.98 -6.76 7.70
C ASP A 118 -2.71 -7.85 8.52
N ASP A 119 -4.00 -7.68 8.83
CA ASP A 119 -4.82 -8.73 9.43
C ASP A 119 -5.14 -9.79 8.38
N MET A 120 -4.45 -10.93 8.46
CA MET A 120 -4.56 -11.98 7.46
C MET A 120 -5.66 -13.02 7.75
N THR A 121 -6.76 -12.57 8.36
CA THR A 121 -7.96 -13.39 8.57
C THR A 121 -9.05 -13.05 7.56
N GLU A 122 -10.07 -13.90 7.41
CA GLU A 122 -11.22 -13.58 6.55
C GLU A 122 -11.93 -12.26 6.91
N GLN A 123 -11.76 -11.78 8.16
CA GLN A 123 -12.38 -10.53 8.60
C GLN A 123 -11.80 -9.30 7.88
N SER A 124 -10.61 -9.39 7.29
CA SER A 124 -10.04 -8.30 6.49
C SER A 124 -10.60 -8.23 5.06
N HIS A 125 -11.35 -9.25 4.61
CA HIS A 125 -11.94 -9.25 3.27
C HIS A 125 -12.92 -8.08 3.09
N HIS A 126 -12.83 -7.38 1.95
CA HIS A 126 -13.54 -6.11 1.74
C HIS A 126 -15.06 -6.21 1.99
N GLY A 127 -15.69 -7.27 1.47
CA GLY A 127 -17.15 -7.45 1.47
C GLY A 127 -17.77 -8.18 2.66
N ARG A 128 -17.09 -8.28 3.82
CA ARG A 128 -17.65 -8.94 5.02
C ARG A 128 -18.91 -8.23 5.52
N THR A 129 -19.95 -9.02 5.81
CA THR A 129 -21.26 -8.54 6.29
C THR A 129 -21.49 -8.80 7.78
N ASP A 130 -20.57 -9.52 8.42
CA ASP A 130 -20.54 -9.87 9.85
C ASP A 130 -19.72 -8.88 10.69
N LEU A 131 -19.33 -7.74 10.11
CA LEU A 131 -18.76 -6.58 10.82
C LEU A 131 -19.87 -5.65 11.33
N THR A 132 -19.53 -4.70 12.20
CA THR A 132 -20.52 -3.68 12.61
C THR A 132 -20.96 -2.84 11.41
N VAL A 133 -22.17 -2.27 11.49
CA VAL A 133 -22.72 -1.41 10.42
C VAL A 133 -21.79 -0.23 10.11
N GLU A 134 -21.13 0.32 11.12
CA GLU A 134 -20.17 1.41 10.96
C GLU A 134 -18.93 0.99 10.18
N GLN A 135 -18.32 -0.16 10.53
CA GLN A 135 -17.16 -0.71 9.83
C GLN A 135 -17.49 -1.05 8.37
N GLN A 136 -18.67 -1.63 8.11
CA GLN A 136 -19.14 -1.86 6.74
C GLN A 136 -19.30 -0.54 5.97
N ARG A 137 -19.82 0.51 6.61
CA ARG A 137 -19.93 1.85 6.01
C ARG A 137 -18.58 2.46 5.69
N ASN A 138 -17.61 2.33 6.58
CA ASN A 138 -16.25 2.84 6.40
C ASN A 138 -15.54 2.14 5.24
N ARG A 139 -15.64 0.81 5.15
CA ARG A 139 -15.14 0.04 4.01
C ARG A 139 -15.83 0.44 2.70
N ALA A 140 -17.16 0.58 2.72
CA ALA A 140 -17.91 1.03 1.54
C ALA A 140 -17.52 2.45 1.09
N ALA A 141 -17.26 3.37 2.03
CA ALA A 141 -16.78 4.71 1.74
C ALA A 141 -15.39 4.68 1.10
N LEU A 142 -14.46 3.91 1.67
CA LEU A 142 -13.12 3.71 1.11
C LEU A 142 -13.19 3.12 -0.31
N LEU A 143 -13.99 2.06 -0.50
CA LEU A 143 -14.22 1.46 -1.81
C LEU A 143 -14.77 2.47 -2.81
N GLY A 144 -15.79 3.24 -2.42
CA GLY A 144 -16.39 4.26 -3.27
C GLY A 144 -15.39 5.33 -3.71
N VAL A 145 -14.61 5.87 -2.76
CA VAL A 145 -13.57 6.87 -3.03
C VAL A 145 -12.53 6.33 -4.00
N MET A 146 -11.99 5.14 -3.72
CA MET A 146 -10.89 4.57 -4.49
C MET A 146 -11.35 4.12 -5.89
N THR A 147 -12.49 3.46 -6.00
CA THR A 147 -13.03 3.01 -7.30
C THR A 147 -13.44 4.18 -8.19
N ALA A 148 -14.07 5.22 -7.64
CA ALA A 148 -14.39 6.43 -8.38
C ALA A 148 -13.13 7.21 -8.85
N ALA A 149 -12.00 7.01 -8.18
CA ALA A 149 -10.70 7.54 -8.59
C ALA A 149 -9.93 6.65 -9.59
N GLY A 150 -10.51 5.52 -10.02
CA GLY A 150 -9.93 4.63 -11.04
C GLY A 150 -9.12 3.45 -10.49
N TRP A 151 -9.16 3.22 -9.16
CA TRP A 151 -8.48 2.08 -8.54
C TRP A 151 -9.37 0.83 -8.54
N ARG A 152 -8.73 -0.34 -8.52
CA ARG A 152 -9.38 -1.64 -8.26
C ARG A 152 -9.02 -2.11 -6.87
N HIS A 153 -10.02 -2.57 -6.12
CA HIS A 153 -9.80 -3.19 -4.82
C HIS A 153 -9.36 -4.64 -4.97
N TYR A 154 -8.61 -5.15 -3.99
CA TYR A 154 -8.44 -6.58 -3.78
C TYR A 154 -9.46 -7.07 -2.76
N SER A 155 -10.19 -8.14 -3.08
CA SER A 155 -11.34 -8.56 -2.29
C SER A 155 -10.98 -9.17 -0.93
N PHE A 156 -9.74 -9.63 -0.77
CA PHE A 156 -9.27 -10.26 0.47
C PHE A 156 -8.58 -9.29 1.43
N GLU A 157 -8.31 -8.04 1.02
CA GLU A 157 -7.65 -7.04 1.86
C GLU A 157 -8.37 -5.70 1.71
N TRP A 158 -9.06 -5.23 2.76
CA TRP A 158 -9.84 -3.99 2.67
C TRP A 158 -8.99 -2.75 2.36
N TRP A 159 -7.70 -2.79 2.69
CA TRP A 159 -6.75 -1.67 2.52
C TRP A 159 -6.12 -1.61 1.13
N HIS A 160 -6.10 -2.71 0.38
CA HIS A 160 -5.29 -2.85 -0.83
C HIS A 160 -6.02 -2.38 -2.10
N TYR A 161 -5.38 -1.47 -2.82
CA TYR A 161 -5.87 -0.95 -4.08
C TYR A 161 -4.75 -0.86 -5.12
N GLN A 162 -5.08 -1.22 -6.36
CA GLN A 162 -4.14 -1.19 -7.49
C GLN A 162 -4.78 -0.63 -8.76
N LEU A 163 -3.96 -0.10 -9.67
CA LEU A 163 -4.43 0.23 -11.02
C LEU A 163 -4.73 -1.04 -11.84
N PRO A 164 -5.66 -0.96 -12.82
CA PRO A 164 -5.88 -2.03 -13.78
C PRO A 164 -4.68 -2.21 -14.74
N ASP A 165 -4.71 -3.30 -15.51
CA ASP A 165 -3.75 -3.61 -16.58
C ASP A 165 -2.28 -3.66 -16.10
N GLU A 166 -2.05 -4.32 -14.96
CA GLU A 166 -0.74 -4.42 -14.30
C GLU A 166 0.41 -4.88 -15.22
N GLN A 167 0.10 -5.69 -16.25
CA GLN A 167 1.11 -6.20 -17.18
C GLN A 167 1.78 -5.10 -18.01
N ARG A 168 1.19 -3.89 -18.06
CA ARG A 168 1.75 -2.72 -18.75
C ARG A 168 2.90 -2.06 -17.99
N TYR A 169 3.05 -2.37 -16.70
CA TYR A 169 4.01 -1.73 -15.82
C TYR A 169 5.13 -2.71 -15.46
N PRO A 170 6.40 -2.38 -15.68
CA PRO A 170 7.51 -3.27 -15.35
C PRO A 170 7.66 -3.42 -13.83
N LEU A 171 8.22 -4.55 -13.39
CA LEU A 171 8.72 -4.67 -12.02
C LEU A 171 9.94 -3.77 -11.84
N LEU A 172 9.99 -3.09 -10.70
CA LEU A 172 11.06 -2.17 -10.35
C LEU A 172 11.81 -2.69 -9.12
N THR A 173 13.12 -2.57 -9.18
CA THR A 173 14.04 -2.96 -8.11
C THR A 173 14.53 -1.73 -7.37
N ASP A 174 14.94 -1.89 -6.13
CA ASP A 174 15.57 -0.81 -5.37
C ASP A 174 16.89 -0.40 -6.01
N ALA A 175 17.63 -1.36 -6.57
CA ALA A 175 18.85 -1.09 -7.34
C ALA A 175 18.61 -0.12 -8.51
N ALA A 176 17.48 -0.23 -9.21
CA ALA A 176 17.12 0.67 -10.31
C ALA A 176 16.79 2.11 -9.82
N LEU A 177 16.55 2.28 -8.52
CA LEU A 177 16.33 3.56 -7.85
C LEU A 177 17.56 4.05 -7.08
N GLY A 178 18.71 3.40 -7.24
CA GLY A 178 19.96 3.77 -6.57
C GLY A 178 20.10 3.24 -5.14
N GLY A 179 19.34 2.19 -4.77
CA GLY A 179 19.41 1.60 -3.42
C GLY A 179 18.74 2.46 -2.35
N LEU A 180 17.71 3.22 -2.74
CA LEU A 180 17.08 4.27 -1.95
C LEU A 180 16.39 3.72 -0.69
N MET A 181 15.69 2.59 -0.78
CA MET A 181 14.81 2.09 0.29
C MET A 181 15.43 0.97 1.13
N MET A 182 16.22 0.08 0.52
CA MET A 182 16.81 -1.09 1.18
C MET A 182 18.28 -0.86 1.59
N GLY A 183 18.86 0.27 1.18
CA GLY A 183 20.26 0.63 1.41
C GLY A 183 21.19 -0.09 0.45
N GLY A 184 21.91 0.67 -0.37
CA GLY A 184 22.84 0.14 -1.37
C GLY A 184 23.91 -0.78 -0.77
N GLY A 185 23.82 -2.07 -1.05
CA GLY A 185 24.97 -2.96 -1.04
C GLY A 185 25.66 -2.84 -2.39
N LEU A 186 26.89 -2.36 -2.42
CA LEU A 186 27.83 -2.72 -3.48
C LEU A 186 27.71 -4.23 -3.68
N MET A 187 27.34 -4.64 -4.89
CA MET A 187 27.57 -6.01 -5.35
C MET A 187 29.06 -6.30 -5.12
N MET A 188 29.39 -7.02 -4.05
CA MET A 188 30.69 -7.66 -3.93
C MET A 188 30.76 -8.68 -5.05
N GLY A 189 31.54 -8.34 -6.07
CA GLY A 189 31.78 -9.17 -7.24
C GLY A 189 32.27 -10.56 -6.81
N ALA A 190 31.72 -11.57 -7.48
CA ALA A 190 32.36 -12.87 -7.54
C ALA A 190 33.70 -12.70 -8.27
N ALA A 191 34.79 -12.88 -7.53
CA ALA A 191 36.09 -13.23 -8.06
C ALA A 191 36.30 -14.73 -7.80
#